data_AF-A0A315CR04-F1
#
_entry.id   AF-A0A315CR04-F1
#
_cell.length_a   1.000
_cell.length_b   1.000
_cell.length_c   1.000
_cell.angle_alpha   90.00
_cell.angle_beta   90.00
_cell.angle_gamma   90.00
#
_symmetry.space_group_name_H-M   'P 1'
#
loop_
_entity.id
_entity.type
_entity.pdbx_description
1 polymer ?
#
loop_
_entity_poly.entity_id
_entity_poly.type
_entity_poly.pdbx_seq_one_letter_code
_entity_poly.pdbx_strand_id
1 'polypeptide(L)'
;MKLTDTQRSLLEAAAKHPQKLLTDFPANLKGGALIKVLTALGNAGLVVRYEKAPEGSMQLAITPAGLEAIGSAPEKHPKQREGTKQATLIEVLKRPDGASLSEMVQATGWQQHTVRGAMAGALKKKLGLNIVSDKTNGQERKYRITTTTV
;
A
#
# COMPACT_ATOMS: atom_id res chain seq x y z
N MET A 1 -21.81 11.71 5.46
CA MET A 1 -22.67 11.25 6.57
C MET A 1 -21.86 11.30 7.86
N LYS A 2 -22.39 11.85 8.96
CA LYS A 2 -21.71 11.82 10.26
C LYS A 2 -22.00 10.47 10.92
N LEU A 3 -20.97 9.71 11.26
CA LEU A 3 -21.11 8.47 12.03
C LEU A 3 -21.56 8.81 13.45
N THR A 4 -22.49 8.02 13.99
CA THR A 4 -22.80 8.07 15.43
C THR A 4 -21.69 7.40 16.23
N ASP A 5 -21.56 7.72 17.52
CA ASP A 5 -20.55 7.12 18.40
C ASP A 5 -20.65 5.59 18.42
N THR A 6 -21.87 5.06 18.39
CA THR A 6 -22.14 3.61 18.32
C THR A 6 -21.66 3.00 17.00
N GLN A 7 -21.93 3.64 15.86
CA GLN A 7 -21.45 3.18 14.56
C GLN A 7 -19.93 3.21 14.48
N ARG A 8 -19.31 4.27 14.98
CA ARG A 8 -17.86 4.42 15.02
C ARG A 8 -17.22 3.33 15.88
N SER A 9 -17.73 3.10 17.08
CA SER A 9 -17.22 2.07 17.99
C SER A 9 -17.31 0.66 17.39
N LEU A 10 -18.41 0.36 16.69
CA LEU A 10 -18.63 -0.94 16.05
C LEU A 10 -17.63 -1.17 14.89
N LEU A 11 -17.43 -0.15 14.06
CA LEU A 11 -16.46 -0.18 12.97
C LEU A 11 -15.02 -0.26 13.50
N GLU A 12 -14.71 0.44 14.60
CA GLU A 12 -13.38 0.40 15.22
C GLU A 12 -13.06 -0.97 15.84
N ALA A 13 -14.02 -1.59 16.51
CA ALA A 13 -13.88 -2.96 17.01
C ALA A 13 -13.64 -3.95 15.85
N ALA A 14 -14.42 -3.82 14.77
CA ALA A 14 -14.23 -4.63 13.57
C ALA A 14 -12.86 -4.41 12.91
N ALA A 15 -12.34 -3.17 12.91
CA ALA A 15 -11.01 -2.87 12.40
C ALA A 15 -9.89 -3.56 13.18
N LYS A 16 -10.07 -3.78 14.50
CA LYS A 16 -9.12 -4.50 15.36
C LYS A 16 -9.21 -6.02 15.19
N HIS A 17 -10.33 -6.55 14.70
CA HIS A 17 -10.50 -7.98 14.47
C HIS A 17 -9.59 -8.47 13.31
N PRO A 18 -8.89 -9.64 13.44
CA PRO A 18 -8.03 -10.18 12.39
C PRO A 18 -8.76 -10.41 11.06
N GLN A 19 -10.02 -10.86 11.14
CA GLN A 19 -10.86 -11.14 9.99
C GLN A 19 -11.77 -9.96 9.59
N LYS A 20 -11.57 -8.78 10.22
CA LYS A 20 -12.36 -7.56 9.95
C LYS A 20 -13.86 -7.72 10.20
N LEU A 21 -14.24 -8.55 11.16
CA LEU A 21 -15.63 -8.89 11.46
C LEU A 21 -16.23 -7.99 12.52
N LEU A 22 -17.52 -7.70 12.39
CA LEU A 22 -18.31 -7.05 13.42
C LEU A 22 -18.68 -8.11 14.48
N THR A 23 -17.88 -8.19 15.54
CA THR A 23 -18.05 -9.16 16.64
C THR A 23 -18.54 -8.51 17.93
N ASP A 24 -18.13 -7.27 18.20
CA ASP A 24 -18.39 -6.59 19.46
C ASP A 24 -19.55 -5.60 19.34
N PHE A 25 -20.77 -6.10 19.61
CA PHE A 25 -21.97 -5.29 19.65
C PHE A 25 -22.19 -4.72 21.06
N PRO A 26 -22.40 -3.41 21.21
CA PRO A 26 -22.57 -2.81 22.53
C PRO A 26 -23.90 -3.26 23.17
N ALA A 27 -23.89 -3.50 24.48
CA ALA A 27 -25.00 -4.13 25.20
C ALA A 27 -26.32 -3.32 25.16
N ASN A 28 -26.24 -2.02 24.89
CA ASN A 28 -27.38 -1.12 24.73
C ASN A 28 -28.01 -1.16 23.32
N LEU A 29 -27.41 -1.89 22.37
CA LEU A 29 -27.88 -2.01 20.99
C LEU A 29 -28.38 -3.45 20.74
N LYS A 30 -29.70 -3.67 20.88
CA LYS A 30 -30.33 -4.99 20.72
C LYS A 30 -31.53 -4.93 19.77
N GLY A 31 -31.87 -6.09 19.20
CA GLY A 31 -33.08 -6.28 18.39
C GLY A 31 -33.18 -5.31 17.21
N GLY A 32 -34.34 -4.68 17.04
CA GLY A 32 -34.61 -3.80 15.89
C GLY A 32 -33.69 -2.58 15.77
N ALA A 33 -33.15 -2.07 16.88
CA ALA A 33 -32.19 -0.95 16.85
C ALA A 33 -30.86 -1.38 16.21
N LEU A 34 -30.37 -2.58 16.54
CA LEU A 34 -29.18 -3.15 15.93
C LEU A 34 -29.37 -3.35 14.43
N ILE A 35 -30.51 -3.92 14.03
CA ILE A 35 -30.84 -4.14 12.61
C ILE A 35 -30.80 -2.81 11.84
N LYS A 36 -31.43 -1.76 12.36
CA LYS A 36 -31.41 -0.42 11.71
C LYS A 36 -29.99 0.13 11.55
N VAL A 37 -29.13 -0.04 12.55
CA VAL A 37 -27.73 0.40 12.47
C VAL A 37 -26.97 -0.40 11.41
N LEU A 38 -27.12 -1.73 11.39
CA LEU A 38 -26.46 -2.59 10.41
C LEU A 38 -26.96 -2.31 8.98
N THR A 39 -28.26 -2.12 8.78
CA THR A 39 -28.85 -1.73 7.49
C THR A 39 -28.31 -0.37 7.04
N ALA A 40 -28.24 0.62 7.93
CA ALA A 40 -27.69 1.93 7.60
C ALA A 40 -26.21 1.86 7.20
N LEU A 41 -25.40 1.06 7.91
CA LEU A 41 -23.99 0.83 7.58
C LEU A 41 -23.83 0.11 6.24
N GLY A 42 -24.70 -0.87 5.95
CA GLY A 42 -24.71 -1.59 4.68
C GLY A 42 -25.08 -0.68 3.50
N ASN A 43 -26.14 0.13 3.65
CA ASN A 43 -26.56 1.10 2.63
C ASN A 43 -25.49 2.17 2.36
N ALA A 44 -24.72 2.53 3.38
CA ALA A 44 -23.58 3.44 3.24
C ALA A 44 -22.32 2.77 2.68
N GLY A 45 -22.35 1.46 2.40
CA GLY A 45 -21.22 0.70 1.87
C GLY A 45 -20.08 0.51 2.87
N LEU A 46 -20.32 0.73 4.17
CA LEU A 46 -19.29 0.66 5.22
C LEU A 46 -19.09 -0.76 5.75
N VAL A 47 -20.07 -1.63 5.55
CA VAL A 47 -20.02 -3.05 5.91
C VAL A 47 -20.60 -3.90 4.79
N VAL A 48 -20.10 -5.13 4.67
CA VAL A 48 -20.57 -6.12 3.69
C VAL A 48 -20.77 -7.47 4.37
N ARG A 49 -21.54 -8.36 3.74
CA ARG A 49 -21.67 -9.74 4.21
C ARG A 49 -20.32 -10.45 4.11
N TYR A 50 -19.94 -11.13 5.19
CA TYR A 50 -18.73 -11.95 5.18
C TYR A 50 -19.00 -13.26 4.44
N GLU A 51 -18.32 -13.46 3.31
CA GLU A 51 -18.55 -14.60 2.41
C GLU A 51 -18.14 -15.94 3.02
N LYS A 52 -17.14 -15.94 3.93
CA LYS A 52 -16.65 -17.16 4.60
C LYS A 52 -17.38 -17.48 5.90
N ALA A 53 -18.54 -16.86 6.12
CA ALA A 53 -19.36 -17.15 7.30
C ALA A 53 -19.93 -18.58 7.19
N PRO A 54 -19.98 -19.36 8.30
CA PRO A 54 -20.69 -20.63 8.35
C PRO A 54 -22.13 -20.51 7.83
N GLU A 55 -22.62 -21.54 7.15
CA GLU A 55 -23.99 -21.60 6.65
C GLU A 55 -25.00 -21.31 7.78
N GLY A 56 -25.96 -20.42 7.53
CA GLY A 56 -26.92 -19.97 8.54
C GLY A 56 -26.43 -18.85 9.47
N SER A 57 -25.16 -18.43 9.38
CA SER A 57 -24.65 -17.29 10.14
C SER A 57 -24.58 -16.00 9.30
N MET A 58 -25.10 -14.90 9.84
CA MET A 58 -25.03 -13.58 9.22
C MET A 58 -23.91 -12.78 9.89
N GLN A 59 -22.68 -12.96 9.38
CA GLN A 59 -21.54 -12.17 9.81
C GLN A 59 -21.32 -11.02 8.83
N LEU A 60 -20.99 -9.85 9.38
CA LEU A 60 -20.66 -8.66 8.59
C LEU A 60 -19.19 -8.34 8.77
N ALA A 61 -18.55 -7.91 7.70
CA ALA A 61 -17.18 -7.42 7.70
C ALA A 61 -17.13 -5.93 7.36
N ILE A 62 -16.20 -5.21 7.97
CA ILE A 62 -15.95 -3.80 7.63
C ILE A 62 -15.29 -3.70 6.25
N THR A 63 -15.77 -2.77 5.42
CA THR A 63 -15.21 -2.50 4.10
C THR A 63 -14.02 -1.53 4.18
N PRO A 64 -13.24 -1.37 3.10
CA PRO A 64 -12.26 -0.28 3.02
C PRO A 64 -12.88 1.10 3.27
N ALA A 65 -14.09 1.35 2.76
CA ALA A 65 -14.81 2.60 3.01
C ALA A 65 -15.20 2.77 4.49
N GLY A 66 -15.58 1.69 5.17
CA GLY A 66 -15.82 1.68 6.62
C GLY A 66 -14.56 2.03 7.42
N LEU A 67 -13.41 1.48 7.02
CA LEU A 67 -12.10 1.79 7.62
C LEU A 67 -11.72 3.26 7.41
N GLU A 68 -11.95 3.81 6.21
CA GLU A 68 -11.76 5.23 5.90
C GLU A 68 -12.67 6.13 6.75
N ALA A 69 -13.94 5.73 6.92
CA ALA A 69 -14.91 6.51 7.67
C ALA A 69 -14.56 6.66 9.17
N ILE A 70 -13.83 5.70 9.75
CA ILE A 70 -13.31 5.80 11.12
C ILE A 70 -11.90 6.40 11.22
N GLY A 71 -11.31 6.80 10.10
CA GLY A 71 -9.92 7.30 10.05
C GLY A 71 -8.87 6.20 10.23
N SER A 72 -9.27 4.94 10.14
CA SER A 72 -8.40 3.75 10.21
C SER A 72 -8.22 3.13 8.82
N ALA A 73 -8.16 3.97 7.79
CA ALA A 73 -7.76 3.52 6.47
C ALA A 73 -6.36 2.89 6.56
N PRO A 74 -6.08 1.74 5.92
CA PRO A 74 -4.73 1.58 5.41
C PRO A 74 -4.57 2.74 4.43
N GLU A 75 -3.74 3.73 4.76
CA GLU A 75 -3.51 4.90 3.91
C GLU A 75 -3.33 4.42 2.45
N LYS A 76 -4.36 4.58 1.62
CA LYS A 76 -4.24 4.60 0.16
C LYS A 76 -3.73 5.96 -0.27
N HIS A 77 -2.76 6.49 0.47
CA HIS A 77 -1.75 7.28 -0.21
C HIS A 77 -0.91 6.26 -0.99
N PRO A 78 -0.68 6.44 -2.31
CA PRO A 78 0.55 5.91 -2.88
C PRO A 78 1.65 6.54 -2.04
N LYS A 79 2.07 5.83 -0.98
CA LYS A 79 3.09 6.26 -0.06
C LYS A 79 4.32 6.39 -0.92
N GLN A 80 4.58 7.62 -1.37
CA GLN A 80 5.89 8.04 -1.81
C GLN A 80 6.78 7.77 -0.60
N ARG A 81 7.27 6.54 -0.50
CA ARG A 81 8.38 6.20 0.37
C ARG A 81 9.58 6.81 -0.31
N GLU A 82 9.73 8.12 -0.12
CA GLU A 82 11.06 8.73 -0.10
C GLU A 82 11.90 7.84 0.82
N GLY A 83 12.75 6.99 0.23
CA GLY A 83 13.82 6.33 0.98
C GLY A 83 13.99 4.80 0.97
N THR A 84 13.22 3.93 0.30
CA THR A 84 13.52 2.46 0.44
C THR A 84 13.79 1.63 -0.81
N LYS A 85 13.63 2.14 -2.03
CA LYS A 85 14.06 1.39 -3.24
C LYS A 85 14.70 2.26 -4.31
N GLN A 86 14.18 3.47 -4.53
CA GLN A 86 14.83 4.45 -5.40
C GLN A 86 16.16 4.95 -4.82
N ALA A 87 16.22 5.21 -3.51
CA ALA A 87 17.47 5.56 -2.83
C ALA A 87 18.48 4.41 -2.93
N THR A 88 18.06 3.17 -2.70
CA THR A 88 18.88 1.97 -2.88
C THR A 88 19.41 1.84 -4.31
N LEU A 89 18.56 2.11 -5.32
CA LEU A 89 18.97 2.13 -6.73
C LEU A 89 20.04 3.20 -6.98
N ILE A 90 19.87 4.40 -6.44
CA ILE A 90 20.83 5.49 -6.57
C ILE A 90 22.15 5.14 -5.88
N GLU A 91 22.12 4.60 -4.66
CA GLU A 91 23.33 4.19 -3.92
C GLU A 91 24.10 3.07 -4.64
N VAL A 92 23.39 2.09 -5.19
CA VAL A 92 23.97 1.02 -6.00
C VAL A 92 24.61 1.57 -7.27
N LEU A 93 23.99 2.56 -7.92
CA LEU A 93 24.53 3.21 -9.12
C LEU A 93 25.62 4.26 -8.85
N LYS A 94 25.70 4.82 -7.64
CA LYS A 94 26.77 5.73 -7.21
C LYS A 94 28.10 5.03 -6.95
N ARG A 95 28.11 3.70 -6.83
CA ARG A 95 29.33 2.92 -6.64
C ARG A 95 30.31 3.21 -7.79
N PRO A 96 31.64 3.24 -7.52
CA PRO A 96 32.64 3.50 -8.55
C PRO A 96 32.59 2.49 -9.70
N ASP A 97 32.27 1.22 -9.38
CA ASP A 97 32.11 0.14 -10.36
C ASP A 97 30.75 0.16 -11.09
N GLY A 98 29.83 1.04 -10.67
CA GLY A 98 28.43 1.00 -11.08
C GLY A 98 27.73 -0.27 -10.61
N ALA A 99 26.64 -0.61 -11.31
CA ALA A 99 25.88 -1.83 -11.05
C ALA A 99 25.26 -2.41 -12.32
N SER A 100 25.16 -3.73 -12.37
CA SER A 100 24.48 -4.43 -13.45
C SER A 100 22.96 -4.42 -13.30
N LEU A 101 22.24 -4.77 -14.37
CA LEU A 101 20.78 -4.84 -14.29
C LEU A 101 20.32 -5.91 -13.30
N SER A 102 21.02 -7.05 -13.26
CA SER A 102 20.76 -8.11 -12.27
C SER A 102 20.97 -7.61 -10.83
N GLU A 103 22.08 -6.92 -10.57
CA GLU A 103 22.38 -6.38 -9.23
C GLU A 103 21.35 -5.35 -8.78
N MET A 104 20.88 -4.48 -9.68
CA MET A 104 19.84 -3.50 -9.38
C MET A 104 18.50 -4.18 -9.06
N VAL A 105 18.15 -5.25 -9.78
CA VAL A 105 16.96 -6.06 -9.50
C VAL A 105 17.06 -6.72 -8.13
N GLN A 106 18.21 -7.30 -7.78
CA GLN A 106 18.43 -7.95 -6.48
C GLN A 106 18.38 -6.94 -5.32
N ALA A 107 19.04 -5.78 -5.47
CA ALA A 107 19.10 -4.78 -4.42
C ALA A 107 17.75 -4.09 -4.15
N THR A 108 16.89 -3.98 -5.16
CA THR A 108 15.60 -3.27 -5.05
C THR A 108 14.40 -4.22 -4.94
N GLY A 109 14.55 -5.47 -5.38
CA GLY A 109 13.45 -6.40 -5.61
C GLY A 109 12.50 -5.95 -6.72
N TRP A 110 12.94 -5.07 -7.64
CA TRP A 110 12.15 -4.64 -8.79
C TRP A 110 12.42 -5.51 -10.01
N GLN A 111 11.41 -5.68 -10.87
CA GLN A 111 11.60 -6.33 -12.16
C GLN A 111 12.47 -5.46 -13.10
N GLN A 112 13.15 -6.10 -14.06
CA GLN A 112 14.07 -5.44 -14.98
C GLN A 112 13.47 -4.22 -15.70
N HIS A 113 12.22 -4.31 -16.15
CA HIS A 113 11.56 -3.20 -16.84
C HIS A 113 11.21 -2.04 -15.89
N THR A 114 10.97 -2.32 -14.60
CA THR A 114 10.71 -1.31 -13.59
C THR A 114 12.00 -0.55 -13.26
N VAL A 115 13.13 -1.26 -13.14
CA VAL A 115 14.46 -0.63 -12.97
C VAL A 115 14.78 0.28 -14.15
N ARG A 116 14.53 -0.16 -15.39
CA ARG A 116 14.71 0.67 -16.59
C ARG A 116 13.83 1.92 -16.58
N GLY A 117 12.57 1.78 -16.21
CA GLY A 117 11.64 2.90 -16.07
C GLY A 117 12.09 3.91 -15.00
N ALA A 118 12.57 3.42 -13.85
CA ALA A 118 13.10 4.26 -12.78
C ALA A 118 14.35 5.03 -13.22
N MET A 119 15.29 4.39 -13.90
CA MET A 119 16.50 5.05 -14.43
C MET A 119 16.15 6.17 -15.42
N ALA A 120 15.26 5.90 -16.39
CA ALA A 120 14.90 6.88 -17.41
C ALA A 120 14.00 8.02 -16.88
N GLY A 121 13.04 7.69 -16.02
CA GLY A 121 12.06 8.66 -15.51
C GLY A 121 12.49 9.32 -14.22
N ALA A 122 12.67 8.53 -13.17
CA ALA A 122 12.91 9.06 -11.83
C ALA A 122 14.34 9.60 -11.65
N LEU A 123 15.35 8.93 -12.20
CA LEU A 123 16.75 9.36 -12.02
C LEU A 123 17.14 10.41 -13.07
N LYS A 124 16.95 10.12 -14.36
CA LYS A 124 17.37 11.04 -15.44
C LYS A 124 16.45 12.27 -15.59
N LYS A 125 15.12 12.08 -15.70
CA LYS A 125 14.19 13.21 -15.92
C LYS A 125 13.87 14.00 -14.66
N LYS A 126 13.57 13.32 -13.54
CA LYS A 126 13.15 14.01 -12.31
C LYS A 126 14.33 14.53 -11.47
N LEU A 127 15.38 13.72 -11.30
CA LEU A 127 16.54 14.10 -10.46
C LEU A 127 17.71 14.68 -11.26
N GLY A 128 17.64 14.70 -12.60
CA GLY A 128 18.71 15.25 -13.44
C GLY A 128 20.02 14.46 -13.39
N LEU A 129 20.00 13.20 -12.92
CA LEU A 129 21.21 12.40 -12.77
C LEU A 129 21.67 11.85 -14.12
N ASN A 130 22.96 12.03 -14.41
CA ASN A 130 23.56 11.44 -15.61
C ASN A 130 23.94 9.98 -15.36
N ILE A 131 23.38 9.07 -16.15
CA ILE A 131 23.63 7.63 -16.06
C ILE A 131 24.45 7.20 -17.27
N VAL A 132 25.67 6.73 -17.03
CA VAL A 132 26.57 6.17 -18.04
C VAL A 132 26.43 4.65 -18.03
N SER A 133 26.34 4.04 -19.21
CA SER A 133 26.40 2.59 -19.36
C SER A 133 27.74 2.17 -19.95
N ASP A 134 28.45 1.28 -19.26
CA ASP A 134 29.69 0.68 -19.75
C ASP A 134 29.45 -0.81 -20.06
N LYS A 135 30.12 -1.31 -21.11
CA LYS A 135 30.07 -2.72 -21.50
C LYS A 135 31.50 -3.19 -21.71
N THR A 136 32.12 -3.69 -20.66
CA THR A 136 33.40 -4.39 -20.74
C THR A 136 33.23 -5.69 -21.53
N ASN A 137 34.15 -5.97 -22.44
CA ASN A 137 34.08 -7.04 -23.43
C ASN A 137 33.72 -8.40 -22.78
N GLY A 138 32.51 -8.93 -23.07
CA GLY A 138 32.01 -10.21 -22.54
C GLY A 138 31.32 -10.16 -21.17
N GLN A 139 31.27 -9.02 -20.49
CA GLN A 139 30.63 -8.86 -19.17
C GLN A 139 29.23 -8.24 -19.25
N GLU A 140 28.47 -8.35 -18.16
CA GLU A 140 27.16 -7.73 -18.02
C GLU A 140 27.27 -6.20 -18.10
N ARG A 141 26.33 -5.54 -18.79
CA ARG A 141 26.31 -4.08 -18.93
C ARG A 141 26.15 -3.44 -17.56
N LYS A 142 27.11 -2.60 -17.18
CA LYS A 142 27.10 -1.86 -15.91
C LYS A 142 26.60 -0.43 -16.14
N TYR A 143 25.87 0.08 -15.16
CA TYR A 143 25.33 1.44 -15.14
C TYR A 143 25.94 2.19 -13.96
N ARG A 144 26.38 3.42 -14.15
CA ARG A 144 26.87 4.29 -13.07
C ARG A 144 26.26 5.68 -13.16
N ILE A 145 26.09 6.34 -12.01
CA ILE A 145 25.77 7.77 -11.96
C ILE A 145 27.09 8.55 -11.97
N THR A 146 27.27 9.43 -12.94
CA THR A 146 28.35 10.43 -12.91
C THR A 146 27.71 11.77 -12.59
N THR A 147 27.80 12.21 -11.34
CA THR A 147 27.33 13.53 -10.93
C THR A 147 28.18 14.59 -11.63
N THR A 148 27.73 15.09 -12.77
CA THR A 148 28.25 16.32 -13.38
C THR A 148 27.22 17.40 -13.09
N THR A 149 27.30 17.98 -11.90
CA THR A 149 26.70 19.28 -11.61
C THR A 149 27.70 20.31 -12.10
N VAL A 150 27.36 21.00 -13.19
CA VAL A 150 27.95 22.30 -13.56
C VAL A 150 27.00 23.38 -13.05
#